data_AF-A0A519V5E7-F1
#
_entry.id   AF-A0A519V5E7-F1
#
_cell.length_a   1.000
_cell.length_b   1.000
_cell.length_c   1.000
_cell.angle_alpha   90.00
_cell.angle_beta   90.00
_cell.angle_gamma   90.00
#
_symmetry.space_group_name_H-M   'P 1'
#
loop_
_entity.id
_entity.type
_entity.pdbx_description
1 polymer ?
#
loop_
_entity_poly.entity_id
_entity_poly.type
_entity_poly.pdbx_seq_one_letter_code
_entity_poly.pdbx_strand_id
1 'polypeptide(L)'
;TENLCVIHPLDGVIVITKIRFQQEIRTMEEIKKVDDKAISKKEMDVGLALIKQYSSDFDIAAFKDTYSDELLKIIKAKAKGKRAVVKKLKPQKATSDNLYDQLMQSLGGNKKRA
;
A
#
# COMPACT_ATOMS: atom_id res chain seq x y z
N THR A 1 -7.16 -22.03 20.16
CA THR A 1 -6.00 -22.03 19.26
C THR A 1 -4.80 -21.56 20.03
N GLU A 2 -3.77 -22.40 20.11
CA GLU A 2 -2.52 -22.09 20.80
C GLU A 2 -1.64 -21.21 19.89
N ASN A 3 -0.92 -20.24 20.47
CA ASN A 3 -0.07 -19.31 19.73
C ASN A 3 1.24 -19.12 20.48
N LEU A 4 2.36 -19.07 19.75
CA LEU A 4 3.62 -18.59 20.30
C LEU A 4 3.57 -17.07 20.44
N CYS A 5 4.02 -16.54 21.57
CA CYS A 5 4.04 -15.10 21.80
C CYS A 5 5.21 -14.66 22.67
N VAL A 6 5.64 -13.42 22.45
CA VAL A 6 6.57 -12.69 23.31
C VAL A 6 5.78 -11.65 24.07
N ILE A 7 6.03 -11.58 25.37
CA ILE A 7 5.42 -10.59 26.26
C ILE A 7 6.51 -9.62 26.67
N HIS A 8 6.27 -8.33 26.49
CA HIS A 8 7.19 -7.28 26.95
C HIS A 8 6.42 -6.07 27.50
N PRO A 9 6.98 -5.37 28.51
CA PRO A 9 6.42 -4.11 28.98
C PRO A 9 6.71 -3.00 27.95
N LEU A 10 5.73 -2.11 27.75
CA LEU A 10 5.87 -0.89 26.96
C LEU A 10 4.97 0.18 27.58
N ASP A 11 5.50 1.36 27.90
CA ASP A 11 4.73 2.51 28.41
C ASP A 11 3.76 2.19 29.57
N GLY A 12 4.19 1.30 30.49
CA GLY A 12 3.39 0.88 31.64
C GLY A 12 2.28 -0.14 31.35
N VAL A 13 2.18 -0.62 30.11
CA VAL A 13 1.27 -1.70 29.71
C VAL A 13 2.03 -2.95 29.25
N ILE A 14 1.34 -4.09 29.24
CA ILE A 14 1.88 -5.35 28.72
C ILE A 14 1.49 -5.48 27.25
N VAL A 15 2.49 -5.64 26.39
CA VAL A 15 2.31 -5.89 24.95
C VAL A 15 2.57 -7.36 24.65
N ILE A 16 1.67 -7.96 23.86
CA ILE A 16 1.75 -9.35 23.41
C ILE A 16 2.00 -9.36 21.91
N THR A 17 3.20 -9.77 21.51
CA THR A 17 3.57 -9.94 20.09
C THR A 17 3.46 -11.41 19.71
N LYS A 18 2.59 -11.73 18.76
CA LYS A 18 2.41 -13.11 18.28
C LYS A 18 3.53 -13.48 17.30
N ILE A 19 4.09 -14.68 17.48
CA ILE A 19 5.07 -15.28 16.58
C ILE A 19 4.35 -16.29 15.69
N ARG A 20 4.67 -16.28 14.40
CA ARG A 20 4.21 -17.28 13.43
C ARG A 20 4.95 -18.60 13.63
N PHE A 21 4.26 -19.72 13.57
CA PHE A 21 4.90 -21.03 13.56
C PHE A 21 5.64 -21.27 12.24
N GLN A 22 6.63 -22.18 12.24
CA GLN A 22 7.41 -22.50 11.04
C GLN A 22 6.54 -22.90 9.85
N GLN A 23 5.47 -23.67 10.06
CA GLN A 23 4.55 -24.08 9.00
C GLN A 23 3.71 -22.93 8.39
N GLU A 24 3.62 -21.78 9.06
CA GLU A 24 2.95 -20.59 8.53
C GLU A 24 3.90 -19.72 7.68
N ILE A 25 5.21 -19.99 7.73
CA ILE A 25 6.24 -19.25 7.00
C ILE A 25 6.44 -19.93 5.64
N ARG A 26 6.24 -19.17 4.56
CA ARG A 26 6.54 -19.65 3.20
C ARG A 26 8.04 -19.77 2.98
N THR A 27 8.46 -20.81 2.28
CA THR A 27 9.88 -21.03 1.96
C THR A 27 10.35 -20.03 0.90
N MET A 28 11.61 -19.59 1.00
CA MET A 28 12.19 -18.66 0.04
C MET A 28 12.46 -19.28 -1.34
N GLU A 29 12.41 -20.61 -1.43
CA GLU A 29 12.65 -21.36 -2.67
C GLU A 29 11.57 -21.10 -3.73
N GLU A 30 10.35 -20.78 -3.30
CA GLU A 30 9.23 -20.45 -4.20
C GLU A 30 9.29 -19.01 -4.72
N ILE A 31 10.14 -18.16 -4.13
CA ILE A 31 10.28 -16.76 -4.53
C ILE A 31 11.30 -16.69 -5.66
N LYS A 32 10.87 -16.19 -6.83
CA LYS A 32 11.78 -15.86 -7.93
C LYS A 32 12.79 -14.84 -7.44
N LYS A 33 14.03 -15.28 -7.23
CA LYS A 33 15.15 -14.39 -6.95
C LYS A 33 15.42 -13.56 -8.19
N VAL A 34 15.45 -12.24 -8.02
CA VAL A 34 15.96 -11.35 -9.05
C VAL A 34 17.48 -11.42 -8.93
N ASP A 35 18.18 -11.68 -10.03
CA ASP A 35 19.64 -11.63 -10.04
C ASP A 35 20.13 -10.27 -9.53
N ASP A 36 21.27 -10.25 -8.84
CA ASP A 36 21.95 -9.02 -8.41
C ASP A 36 22.38 -8.21 -9.64
N LYS A 37 21.45 -7.43 -10.20
CA LYS A 37 21.73 -6.47 -11.25
C LYS A 37 22.38 -5.26 -10.62
N ALA A 38 23.60 -4.96 -11.04
CA ALA A 38 24.26 -3.71 -10.70
C ALA A 38 23.42 -2.53 -11.21
N ILE A 39 22.77 -1.81 -10.30
CA ILE A 39 21.99 -0.60 -10.60
C ILE A 39 22.95 0.53 -10.93
N SER A 40 22.66 1.31 -11.98
CA SER A 40 23.50 2.46 -12.32
C SER A 40 23.34 3.59 -11.29
N LYS A 41 24.39 4.38 -11.09
CA LYS A 41 24.36 5.52 -10.15
C LYS A 41 23.23 6.53 -10.49
N LYS A 42 22.97 6.75 -11.78
CA LYS A 42 21.90 7.64 -12.26
C LYS A 42 20.51 7.15 -11.85
N GLU A 43 20.25 5.85 -11.97
CA GLU A 43 18.96 5.26 -11.56
C GLU A 43 18.78 5.32 -10.05
N MET A 44 19.85 5.10 -9.29
CA MET A 44 19.83 5.24 -7.82
C MET A 44 19.51 6.67 -7.39
N ASP A 45 20.15 7.67 -7.99
CA ASP A 45 19.93 9.08 -7.69
C ASP A 45 18.47 9.51 -7.98
N VAL A 46 17.88 9.02 -9.08
CA VAL A 46 16.47 9.22 -9.41
C VAL A 46 15.54 8.53 -8.41
N GLY A 47 15.82 7.29 -8.03
CA GLY A 47 15.06 6.56 -7.03
C GLY A 47 15.06 7.27 -5.67
N LEU A 48 16.21 7.77 -5.23
CA LEU A 48 16.33 8.52 -3.98
C LEU A 48 15.59 9.86 -4.04
N ALA A 49 15.61 10.56 -5.18
CA ALA A 49 14.83 11.78 -5.37
C ALA A 49 13.32 11.52 -5.25
N LEU A 50 12.83 10.42 -5.85
CA LEU A 50 11.44 9.99 -5.75
C LEU A 50 11.04 9.68 -4.30
N ILE A 51 11.86 8.89 -3.59
CA ILE A 51 11.60 8.57 -2.18
C ILE A 51 11.49 9.87 -1.38
N LYS A 52 12.44 10.80 -1.52
CA LYS A 52 12.40 12.10 -0.80
C LYS A 52 11.17 12.94 -1.13
N GLN A 53 10.73 12.95 -2.39
CA GLN A 53 9.56 13.71 -2.81
C GLN A 53 8.24 13.15 -2.24
N TYR A 54 8.13 11.83 -2.08
CA TYR A 54 6.93 11.16 -1.60
C TYR A 54 7.01 10.72 -0.14
N SER A 55 8.13 10.99 0.54
CA SER A 55 8.26 10.74 1.97
C SER A 55 7.43 11.76 2.75
N SER A 56 6.69 11.27 3.72
CA SER A 56 5.96 12.07 4.71
C SER A 56 6.05 11.39 6.07
N ASP A 57 5.71 12.12 7.12
CA ASP A 57 5.58 11.54 8.45
C ASP A 57 4.53 10.42 8.42
N PHE A 58 4.87 9.28 9.02
CA PHE A 58 3.97 8.14 9.09
C PHE A 58 2.98 8.33 10.23
N ASP A 59 1.74 8.65 9.88
CA ASP A 59 0.62 8.69 10.82
C ASP A 59 -0.30 7.47 10.60
N ILE A 60 -0.36 6.59 11.60
CA ILE A 60 -1.23 5.41 11.60
C ILE A 60 -2.71 5.82 11.53
N ALA A 61 -3.09 6.95 12.13
CA ALA A 61 -4.47 7.41 12.17
C ALA A 61 -5.02 7.82 10.80
N ALA A 62 -4.14 8.09 9.83
CA ALA A 62 -4.52 8.37 8.45
C ALA A 62 -5.05 7.13 7.71
N PHE A 63 -4.68 5.92 8.15
CA PHE A 63 -5.09 4.67 7.51
C PHE A 63 -6.44 4.20 8.08
N LYS A 64 -7.49 4.32 7.28
CA LYS A 64 -8.85 3.90 7.64
C LYS A 64 -9.28 2.72 6.78
N ASP A 65 -10.06 1.82 7.37
CA ASP A 65 -10.71 0.73 6.65
C ASP A 65 -11.86 1.26 5.79
N THR A 66 -11.50 1.71 4.59
CA THR A 66 -12.45 2.23 3.60
C THR A 66 -13.44 1.16 3.14
N TYR A 67 -13.03 -0.11 3.13
CA TYR A 67 -13.88 -1.22 2.71
C TYR A 67 -15.05 -1.40 3.66
N SER A 68 -14.79 -1.50 4.97
CA SER A 68 -15.83 -1.64 5.99
C SER A 68 -16.79 -0.45 6.00
N ASP A 69 -16.26 0.78 5.85
CA ASP A 69 -17.06 1.99 5.77
C ASP A 69 -17.98 2.02 4.54
N GLU A 70 -17.47 1.65 3.37
CA GLU A 70 -18.25 1.56 2.14
C GLU A 70 -19.29 0.45 2.20
N LEU A 71 -18.93 -0.70 2.75
CA LEU A 71 -19.83 -1.83 2.94
C LEU A 71 -20.99 -1.43 3.86
N LEU A 72 -20.72 -0.75 4.98
CA LEU A 72 -21.74 -0.24 5.89
C LEU A 72 -22.67 0.78 5.21
N LYS A 73 -22.13 1.66 4.35
CA LYS A 73 -22.96 2.59 3.55
C LYS A 73 -23.90 1.83 2.63
N ILE A 74 -23.42 0.78 1.96
CA ILE A 74 -24.25 -0.07 1.09
C ILE A 74 -25.33 -0.78 1.88
N ILE A 75 -25.00 -1.37 3.03
CA ILE A 75 -25.95 -2.06 3.91
C ILE A 75 -27.06 -1.08 4.35
N LYS A 76 -26.69 0.11 4.84
CA LYS A 76 -27.66 1.15 5.26
C LYS A 76 -28.53 1.64 4.10
N ALA A 77 -27.98 1.78 2.89
CA ALA A 77 -28.74 2.16 1.71
C ALA A 77 -29.77 1.08 1.31
N LYS A 78 -29.37 -0.20 1.33
CA LYS A 78 -30.24 -1.34 1.07
C LYS A 78 -31.35 -1.46 2.11
N ALA A 79 -31.03 -1.29 3.40
CA ALA A 79 -32.01 -1.31 4.49
C ALA A 79 -33.08 -0.20 4.33
N LYS A 80 -32.70 0.94 3.75
CA LYS A 80 -33.61 2.06 3.41
C LYS A 80 -34.35 1.86 2.06
N GLY A 81 -34.28 0.67 1.46
CA GLY A 81 -34.94 0.35 0.19
C GLY A 81 -34.30 0.95 -1.07
N LYS A 82 -33.12 1.59 -0.97
CA LYS A 82 -32.44 2.19 -2.12
C LYS A 82 -31.61 1.12 -2.85
N ARG A 83 -31.88 0.93 -4.16
CA ARG A 83 -31.09 0.03 -5.01
C ARG A 83 -29.76 0.69 -5.38
N ALA A 84 -28.67 -0.09 -5.33
CA ALA A 84 -27.35 0.38 -5.72
C ALA A 84 -27.30 0.64 -7.23
N VAL A 85 -26.86 1.84 -7.63
CA VAL A 85 -26.62 2.18 -9.04
C VAL A 85 -25.23 1.68 -9.41
N VAL A 86 -25.17 0.67 -10.28
CA VAL A 86 -23.90 0.16 -10.80
C VAL A 86 -23.35 1.21 -11.77
N LYS A 87 -22.35 1.98 -11.34
CA LYS A 87 -21.54 2.78 -12.26
C LYS A 87 -20.67 1.85 -13.06
N LYS A 88 -20.95 1.71 -14.36
CA LYS A 88 -20.04 1.03 -15.28
C LYS A 88 -18.71 1.80 -15.30
N LEU A 89 -17.61 1.13 -14.93
CA LEU A 89 -16.28 1.70 -15.15
C LEU A 89 -16.12 1.96 -16.65
N LYS A 90 -15.82 3.21 -17.02
CA LYS A 90 -15.37 3.52 -18.36
C LYS A 90 -13.90 3.12 -18.45
N PRO A 91 -13.49 2.27 -19.39
CA PRO A 91 -12.08 1.96 -19.58
C PRO A 91 -11.34 3.27 -19.90
N GLN A 92 -10.42 3.67 -19.04
CA GLN A 92 -9.47 4.73 -19.35
C GLN A 92 -8.39 4.13 -20.26
N LYS A 93 -8.09 4.80 -21.38
CA LYS A 93 -6.96 4.44 -22.22
C LYS A 93 -5.66 4.70 -21.45
N ALA A 94 -4.75 3.73 -21.44
CA ALA A 94 -3.39 3.91 -20.97
C ALA A 94 -2.71 5.03 -21.77
N THR A 95 -1.97 5.90 -21.08
CA THR A 95 -1.44 7.14 -21.67
C THR A 95 -0.17 6.91 -22.50
N SER A 96 0.48 5.75 -22.39
CA SER A 96 1.60 5.29 -23.26
C SER A 96 2.12 3.91 -22.81
N ASP A 97 2.92 3.24 -23.66
CA ASP A 97 3.59 1.97 -23.35
C ASP A 97 4.96 2.14 -22.63
N ASN A 98 5.46 3.37 -22.49
CA ASN A 98 6.77 3.65 -21.88
C ASN A 98 6.65 4.21 -20.46
N LEU A 99 6.96 3.37 -19.47
CA LEU A 99 6.90 3.70 -18.05
C LEU A 99 7.87 4.83 -17.64
N TYR A 100 9.05 4.92 -18.28
CA TYR A 100 10.06 5.92 -17.92
C TYR A 100 9.59 7.34 -18.25
N ASP A 101 8.93 7.51 -19.39
CA ASP A 101 8.40 8.80 -19.82
C ASP A 101 7.22 9.23 -18.94
N GLN A 102 6.37 8.29 -18.51
CA GLN A 102 5.29 8.55 -17.55
C GLN A 102 5.83 8.98 -16.18
N LEU A 103 6.91 8.35 -15.72
CA LEU A 103 7.62 8.72 -14.49
C LEU A 103 8.16 10.16 -14.58
N MET A 104 8.85 10.50 -15.67
CA MET A 104 9.37 11.86 -15.90
C MET A 104 8.25 12.90 -16.04
N GLN A 105 7.13 12.56 -16.69
CA GLN A 105 6.00 13.46 -16.85
C GLN A 105 5.28 13.74 -15.52
N SER A 106 5.15 12.73 -14.65
CA SER A 106 4.61 12.87 -13.29
C SER A 106 5.47 13.81 -12.42
N LEU A 107 6.80 13.77 -12.60
CA LEU A 107 7.74 14.67 -11.92
C LEU A 107 7.62 16.14 -12.37
N GLY A 108 7.29 16.39 -13.65
CA GLY A 108 7.16 17.75 -14.20
C GLY A 108 5.86 18.48 -13.85
N GLY A 109 4.85 17.79 -13.31
CA GLY A 109 3.48 18.31 -13.15
C GLY A 109 3.19 19.08 -11.85
N ASN A 110 4.03 18.98 -10.81
CA ASN A 110 3.76 19.60 -9.51
C ASN A 110 4.30 21.04 -9.38
N LYS A 111 4.05 21.87 -10.40
CA LYS A 111 4.17 23.33 -10.26
C LYS A 111 2.83 23.89 -9.75
N LYS A 112 2.79 24.16 -8.44
CA LYS A 112 1.84 25.03 -7.72
C LYS A 112 0.42 25.13 -8.30
N ARG A 113 -0.54 24.45 -7.68
CA ARG A 113 -1.89 25.02 -7.55
C ARG A 113 -1.90 25.81 -6.25
N ALA A 114 -1.79 27.13 -6.40
CA ALA A 114 -2.14 28.10 -5.36
C ALA A 114 -3.63 28.00 -5.02
#